data_AF-A0A6V7LW35-F1
#
_entry.id   AF-A0A6V7LW35-F1
#
_cell.length_a   1.000
_cell.length_b   1.000
_cell.length_c   1.000
_cell.angle_alpha   90.00
_cell.angle_beta   90.00
_cell.angle_gamma   90.00
#
_symmetry.space_group_name_H-M   'P 1'
#
loop_
_entity.id
_entity.type
_entity.pdbx_description
1 polymer ?
#
loop_
_entity_poly.entity_id
_entity_poly.type
_entity_poly.pdbx_seq_one_letter_code
_entity_poly.pdbx_strand_id
1 'polypeptide(L)' 'KKISALTWSTNGGTLAIAYSVLRHETWCDHLSAIKFYELTREDNLPQTASKNLETNACVTSLTYHPTKPAILAAGFYN' A
#
# COMPACT_ATOMS: atom_id res chain seq x y z
N LYS A 1 7.62 9.58 6.15
CA LYS A 1 6.68 9.20 5.07
C LYS A 1 5.24 9.37 5.57
N LYS A 2 4.30 9.77 4.72
CA LYS A 2 2.87 9.94 5.04
C LYS A 2 2.06 8.93 4.24
N ILE A 3 0.84 8.64 4.71
CA ILE A 3 -0.08 7.78 3.96
C ILE A 3 -0.46 8.51 2.67
N SER A 4 -0.35 7.81 1.54
CA SER A 4 -0.59 8.36 0.20
C SER A 4 -1.76 7.69 -0.50
N ALA A 5 -1.91 6.38 -0.32
CA ALA A 5 -3.04 5.61 -0.82
C ALA A 5 -3.32 4.44 0.14
N LEU A 6 -4.56 3.95 0.12
CA LEU A 6 -4.98 2.75 0.83
C LEU A 6 -6.03 2.01 0.03
N THR A 7 -6.10 0.70 0.20
CA THR A 7 -7.11 -0.13 -0.46
C THR A 7 -7.30 -1.45 0.29
N TRP A 8 -8.52 -1.98 0.26
CA TRP A 8 -8.84 -3.30 0.78
C TRP A 8 -8.73 -4.35 -0.32
N SER A 9 -8.26 -5.54 0.05
CA SER A 9 -8.34 -6.71 -0.81
C SER A 9 -9.80 -7.03 -1.11
N THR A 10 -10.04 -7.69 -2.24
CA THR A 10 -11.41 -7.99 -2.70
C THR A 10 -12.19 -8.92 -1.79
N ASN A 11 -11.49 -9.70 -0.97
CA ASN A 11 -12.10 -10.56 0.06
C ASN A 11 -12.21 -9.87 1.43
N GLY A 12 -11.78 -8.60 1.56
CA GLY A 12 -11.82 -7.83 2.80
C GLY A 12 -10.80 -8.25 3.87
N GLY A 13 -9.99 -9.28 3.64
CA GLY A 13 -9.07 -9.81 4.66
C GLY A 13 -7.76 -9.04 4.82
N THR A 14 -7.40 -8.17 3.89
CA THR A 14 -6.10 -7.47 3.90
C THR A 14 -6.25 -6.01 3.53
N LEU A 15 -5.73 -5.13 4.38
CA LEU A 15 -5.59 -3.70 4.13
C LEU A 15 -4.17 -3.41 3.63
N ALA A 16 -4.07 -2.83 2.43
CA ALA A 16 -2.81 -2.31 1.90
C ALA A 16 -2.73 -0.80 2.11
N ILE A 17 -1.60 -0.31 2.61
CA ILE A 17 -1.34 1.11 2.88
C ILE A 17 -0.01 1.51 2.25
N ALA A 18 -0.04 2.51 1.36
CA ALA A 18 1.16 3.11 0.78
C ALA A 18 1.67 4.29 1.61
N TYR A 19 2.97 4.32 1.83
CA TYR A 19 3.70 5.39 2.50
C TYR A 19 4.70 6.04 1.55
N SER A 20 4.47 7.32 1.28
CA SER A 20 5.24 8.10 0.31
C SER A 20 5.66 9.45 0.89
N VAL A 21 6.48 10.19 0.14
CA VAL A 21 6.77 11.61 0.38
C VAL A 21 5.67 12.43 -0.33
N LEU A 22 5.21 13.53 0.27
CA LEU A 22 4.10 14.33 -0.29
C LEU A 22 4.56 15.47 -1.21
N ARG A 23 5.80 15.92 -1.05
CA ARG A 23 6.35 17.05 -1.81
C ARG A 23 7.58 16.58 -2.58
N HIS A 24 7.56 16.85 -3.87
CA HIS A 24 8.63 16.52 -4.80
C HIS A 24 9.12 17.80 -5.46
N GLU A 25 10.43 18.00 -5.47
CA GLU A 25 11.06 19.10 -6.23
C GLU A 25 11.37 18.68 -7.67
N THR A 26 11.59 17.38 -7.91
CA THR A 26 11.93 16.77 -9.20
C THR A 26 11.27 15.39 -9.34
N TRP A 27 11.60 14.64 -10.40
CA TRP A 27 11.22 13.22 -10.54
C TRP A 27 11.60 12.40 -9.30
N CYS A 28 10.77 11.40 -9.00
CA CYS A 28 10.83 10.74 -7.71
C CYS A 28 11.70 9.48 -7.73
N ASP A 29 12.84 9.54 -7.03
CA ASP A 29 13.70 8.38 -6.71
C ASP A 29 13.65 8.00 -5.21
N HIS A 30 12.68 8.56 -4.48
CA HIS A 30 12.52 8.31 -3.06
C HIS A 30 12.08 6.87 -2.80
N LEU A 31 12.84 6.16 -1.96
CA LEU A 31 12.40 4.89 -1.40
C LEU A 31 11.06 5.09 -0.70
N SER A 32 10.05 4.33 -1.09
CA SER A 32 8.71 4.31 -0.51
C SER A 32 8.35 2.88 -0.08
N ALA A 33 7.20 2.69 0.57
CA ALA A 33 6.81 1.37 1.04
C ALA A 33 5.30 1.17 1.00
N ILE A 34 4.89 -0.06 0.68
CA ILE A 34 3.52 -0.53 0.82
C ILE A 34 3.51 -1.55 1.97
N LYS A 35 2.70 -1.29 2.99
CA LYS A 35 2.51 -2.19 4.13
C LYS A 35 1.17 -2.87 4.03
N PHE A 36 1.15 -4.14 4.41
CA PHE A 36 -0.05 -4.98 4.40
C PHE A 36 -0.41 -5.34 5.83
N TYR A 37 -1.69 -5.24 6.15
CA TYR A 37 -2.25 -5.56 7.45
C TYR A 37 -3.37 -6.58 7.23
N GLU A 38 -3.21 -7.76 7.80
CA GLU A 38 -4.23 -8.81 7.74
C GLU A 38 -5.20 -8.65 8.90
N LEU A 39 -6.49 -8.68 8.60
CA LEU A 39 -7.54 -8.65 9.59
C LEU A 39 -7.56 -9.99 10.33
N THR A 40 -7.59 -9.94 11.66
CA THR A 40 -7.72 -11.17 12.45
C THR A 40 -9.16 -11.69 12.41
N ARG A 41 -9.38 -12.93 12.88
CA ARG A 41 -10.72 -13.52 12.99
C ARG A 41 -11.68 -12.76 13.92
N GLU A 42 -11.14 -11.85 14.73
CA GLU A 42 -11.89 -11.02 15.69
C GLU A 42 -12.12 -9.60 15.14
N ASP A 43 -11.98 -9.39 13.82
CA ASP A 43 -12.06 -8.09 13.15
C ASP A 43 -11.09 -7.04 13.72
N ASN A 44 -9.98 -7.49 14.32
CA ASN A 44 -8.92 -6.61 14.81
C ASN A 44 -7.84 -6.43 13.75
N LEU A 45 -7.46 -5.19 13.47
CA LEU A 45 -6.28 -4.87 12.66
C LEU A 45 -5.04 -4.80 13.56
N PRO A 46 -4.01 -5.65 13.36
CA PRO A 46 -2.79 -5.60 14.16
C PRO A 46 -2.03 -4.30 13.91
N GLN A 47 -1.31 -3.81 14.92
CA GLN A 47 -0.44 -2.64 14.77
C GLN A 47 0.78 -2.91 13.88
N THR A 48 1.19 -4.18 13.79
CA THR A 48 2.33 -4.63 13.00
C THR A 48 1.85 -5.11 11.63
N ALA A 49 2.54 -4.67 10.57
CA ALA A 49 2.25 -5.13 9.22
C ALA A 49 2.64 -6.61 9.05
N SER A 50 1.79 -7.40 8.39
CA SER A 50 2.09 -8.80 8.04
C SER A 50 3.15 -8.87 6.93
N LYS A 51 3.16 -7.90 6.02
CA LYS A 51 4.12 -7.80 4.93
C LYS A 51 4.49 -6.35 4.64
N ASN A 52 5.72 -6.15 4.16
CA ASN A 52 6.22 -4.87 3.69
C ASN A 52 6.82 -5.06 2.29
N LEU A 53 6.48 -4.16 1.37
CA LEU A 53 7.03 -4.08 0.03
C LEU A 53 7.69 -2.72 -0.16
N GLU A 54 9.00 -2.72 -0.27
CA GLU A 54 9.76 -1.51 -0.59
C GLU A 54 9.66 -1.18 -2.08
N THR A 55 9.64 0.10 -2.38
CA THR A 55 9.49 0.63 -3.74
C THR A 55 10.49 1.75 -3.98
N ASN A 56 10.92 1.94 -5.23
CA ASN A 56 11.94 2.91 -5.62
C ASN A 56 11.36 4.27 -6.08
N ALA A 57 10.04 4.45 -6.01
CA ALA A 57 9.38 5.70 -6.30
C ALA A 57 8.15 5.87 -5.39
N CYS A 58 7.64 7.10 -5.27
CA CYS A 58 6.45 7.38 -4.48
C CYS A 58 5.21 6.77 -5.13
N VAL A 59 4.46 6.04 -4.33
CA VAL A 59 3.17 5.49 -4.71
C VAL A 59 2.10 6.57 -4.52
N THR A 60 1.27 6.78 -5.54
CA THR A 60 0.21 7.79 -5.57
C THR A 60 -1.18 7.15 -5.59
N SER A 61 -1.29 5.92 -6.07
CA SER A 61 -2.54 5.16 -6.13
C SER A 61 -2.30 3.68 -5.86
N LEU A 62 -3.25 3.02 -5.21
CA LEU A 62 -3.25 1.59 -4.95
C LEU A 62 -4.63 1.01 -5.23
N THR A 63 -4.68 -0.13 -5.92
CA THR A 63 -5.93 -0.87 -6.11
C THR A 63 -5.69 -2.37 -6.23
N TYR A 64 -6.53 -3.17 -5.57
CA TYR A 64 -6.52 -4.63 -5.77
C TYR A 64 -7.27 -5.02 -7.04
N HIS A 65 -6.83 -6.11 -7.67
CA HIS A 65 -7.54 -6.67 -8.81
C HIS A 65 -8.92 -7.21 -8.39
N PRO A 66 -10.02 -6.86 -9.07
CA PRO A 66 -11.41 -7.05 -8.61
C PRO A 66 -11.82 -8.52 -8.36
N THR A 67 -11.13 -9.48 -8.97
CA THR A 67 -11.40 -10.92 -8.77
C THR A 67 -10.20 -11.73 -8.29
N LYS A 68 -9.02 -11.12 -8.12
CA LYS A 68 -7.77 -11.82 -7.79
C LYS A 68 -7.10 -11.14 -6.60
N PRO A 69 -7.38 -11.55 -5.35
CA PRO A 69 -6.92 -10.84 -4.15
C PRO A 69 -5.39 -10.84 -3.98
N ALA A 70 -4.67 -11.72 -4.67
CA ALA A 70 -3.21 -11.76 -4.66
C ALA A 70 -2.55 -10.70 -5.59
N ILE A 71 -3.33 -10.00 -6.41
CA ILE A 71 -2.82 -9.01 -7.37
C ILE A 71 -3.17 -7.61 -6.87
N LEU A 72 -2.13 -6.79 -6.71
CA LEU A 72 -2.23 -5.37 -6.37
C LEU A 72 -1.55 -4.55 -7.47
N ALA A 73 -2.24 -3.53 -7.97
CA ALA A 73 -1.66 -2.52 -8.85
C ALA A 73 -1.30 -1.28 -8.04
N ALA A 74 -0.11 -0.72 -8.30
CA ALA A 74 0.37 0.50 -7.71
C ALA A 74 0.73 1.52 -8.80
N GLY A 75 0.14 2.71 -8.71
CA GLY A 75 0.52 3.86 -9.52
C GLY A 75 1.69 4.57 -8.86
N PHE A 76 2.78 4.75 -9.59
CA PHE A 76 3.94 5.51 -9.15
C PHE A 76 3.84 6.96 -9.64
N TYR A 77 4.64 7.85 -9.05
CA TYR A 77 4.69 9.25 -9.44
C TYR A 77 5.23 9.49 -10.87
N ASN A 78 5.99 8.54 -11.41
CA ASN A 78 6.64 8.63 -12.73
C ASN A 78 5.88 7.82 -13.80
#